data_AF-A0A0B2WZM5-F1
#
_entry.id   AF-A0A0B2WZM5-F1
#
_cell.length_a   1.000
_cell.length_b   1.000
_cell.length_c   1.000
_cell.angle_alpha   90.00
_cell.angle_beta   90.00
_cell.angle_gamma   90.00
#
_symmetry.space_group_name_H-M   'P 1'
#
loop_
_entity.id
_entity.type
_entity.pdbx_description
1 polymer ?
#
loop_
_entity_poly.entity_id
_entity_poly.type
_entity_poly.pdbx_seq_one_letter_code
_entity_poly.pdbx_strand_id
1 'polypeptide(L)'
;MRLSNRSMLVLALAGAAMAMPARRASTPPVADHAKARHVKEAFEISWNGYYKHAFPHDTLHPVSNGFEDDRAGWGVTVVDALDTAIIMNSLDIVTPMLDHIAKIDFTTTAKADDSISLFETNIRYLGGLLSAHDLLKGPYQHLGVDPPRVDMLLTQARSLGDSLSVAFDTPSGIPDPTIVLNPARRNSGADRNNIAEIGTLVLEWTRLSDLSGNQTYAELAQRAQDYLLRPSGAPEAWPGLVGTWVSTRDGSFLDSSGGWSAYDDSFYEYLIKMYVYDPGAFGEYKDRWVAAVDSTMEHLVSHPTTRKDLSFLSSYSGQKTTPSSGHLASFAGGNFILGGIMLGEEKYKQLGLRITESYYETYVREAAGIGPEGFNWVDAALPSDDPGNRSPPADQADFYNKTGFYNTAPYYILRPETVESLYYAYRLTGDAKYQAMAWAAFQQIRRLCRVNDAYAEIGDVSDSSGGGFVDQMQSFWMAETLKYLYLIFAADGPVHVQGQGATNKFVYNTEAHPVAVRASG
;
A
#
# COMPACT_ATOMS: atom_id res chain seq x y z
N MET A 1 37.59 -77.20 36.21
CA MET A 1 37.71 -76.00 37.05
C MET A 1 38.11 -74.83 36.16
N ARG A 2 37.42 -73.69 36.33
CA ARG A 2 37.56 -72.38 35.64
C ARG A 2 36.62 -72.13 34.44
N LEU A 3 35.73 -71.17 34.69
CA LEU A 3 34.79 -70.50 33.81
C LEU A 3 35.52 -69.53 32.85
N SER A 4 34.94 -69.28 31.68
CA SER A 4 35.21 -68.06 30.90
C SER A 4 33.91 -67.37 30.44
N ASN A 5 33.86 -66.07 30.68
CA ASN A 5 32.80 -65.08 30.48
C ASN A 5 32.34 -64.93 29.02
N ARG A 6 31.02 -64.89 28.75
CA ARG A 6 30.15 -63.71 28.48
C ARG A 6 30.68 -62.71 27.44
N SER A 7 29.90 -62.48 26.37
CA SER A 7 29.15 -61.23 26.11
C SER A 7 28.48 -61.24 24.72
N MET A 8 27.15 -61.18 24.66
CA MET A 8 26.39 -60.78 23.45
C MET A 8 26.27 -59.25 23.46
N LEU A 9 26.71 -58.61 22.38
CA LEU A 9 26.54 -57.18 22.15
C LEU A 9 25.18 -56.94 21.46
N VAL A 10 24.28 -56.21 22.11
CA VAL A 10 23.05 -55.68 21.49
C VAL A 10 23.36 -54.28 20.97
N LEU A 11 23.31 -54.09 19.65
CA LEU A 11 23.39 -52.77 19.03
C LEU A 11 22.01 -52.09 19.14
N ALA A 12 21.92 -51.00 19.89
CA ALA A 12 20.78 -50.09 19.86
C ALA A 12 21.04 -49.00 18.81
N LEU A 13 20.25 -49.00 17.74
CA LEU A 13 20.18 -47.90 16.77
C LEU A 13 19.27 -46.81 17.36
N ALA A 14 19.86 -45.70 17.81
CA ALA A 14 19.13 -44.48 18.12
C ALA A 14 18.82 -43.75 16.82
N GLY A 15 17.57 -43.83 16.35
CA GLY A 15 17.06 -43.01 15.26
C GLY A 15 16.77 -41.60 15.77
N ALA A 16 17.54 -40.61 15.31
CA ALA A 16 17.20 -39.20 15.49
C ALA A 16 16.00 -38.88 14.60
N ALA A 17 14.80 -38.81 15.18
CA ALA A 17 13.65 -38.23 14.52
C ALA A 17 13.89 -36.72 14.42
N MET A 18 14.21 -36.21 13.23
CA MET A 18 14.09 -34.79 12.94
C MET A 18 12.61 -34.41 13.09
N ALA A 19 12.28 -33.66 14.13
CA ALA A 19 10.99 -33.01 14.22
C ALA A 19 10.92 -31.96 13.10
N MET A 20 10.19 -32.25 12.03
CA MET A 20 9.76 -31.22 11.10
C MET A 20 8.99 -30.17 11.91
N PRO A 21 9.20 -28.85 11.69
CA PRO A 21 8.37 -27.85 12.32
C PRO A 21 6.92 -28.14 11.94
N ALA A 22 6.08 -28.38 12.94
CA ALA A 22 4.67 -28.58 12.73
C ALA A 22 4.13 -27.37 11.98
N ARG A 23 3.53 -27.58 10.79
CA ARG A 23 2.67 -26.58 10.15
C ARG A 23 1.69 -26.11 11.21
N ARG A 24 1.88 -24.90 11.74
CA ARG A 24 0.89 -24.29 12.62
C ARG A 24 -0.35 -24.09 11.73
N ALA A 25 -1.38 -24.89 11.95
CA ALA A 25 -2.62 -24.76 11.20
C ALA A 25 -3.11 -23.30 11.35
N SER A 26 -3.31 -22.62 10.22
CA SER A 26 -3.92 -21.29 10.21
C SER A 26 -5.28 -21.38 10.88
N THR A 27 -5.56 -20.48 11.81
CA THR A 27 -6.92 -20.39 12.38
C THR A 27 -7.80 -19.68 11.35
N PRO A 28 -9.05 -20.11 11.10
CA PRO A 28 -9.94 -19.35 10.25
C PRO A 28 -10.15 -17.94 10.82
N PRO A 29 -10.14 -16.88 9.99
CA PRO A 29 -10.46 -15.52 10.45
C PRO A 29 -11.83 -15.47 11.14
N VAL A 30 -11.89 -14.82 12.30
CA VAL A 30 -13.10 -14.58 13.10
C VAL A 30 -13.43 -13.08 13.14
N ALA A 31 -14.68 -12.74 12.86
CA ALA A 31 -15.15 -11.36 12.88
C ALA A 31 -15.26 -10.80 14.32
N ASP A 32 -15.03 -9.50 14.47
CA ASP A 32 -15.35 -8.71 15.67
C ASP A 32 -16.29 -7.57 15.28
N HIS A 33 -17.60 -7.88 15.26
CA HIS A 33 -18.62 -6.95 14.79
C HIS A 33 -18.70 -5.65 15.62
N ALA A 34 -18.30 -5.68 16.89
CA ALA A 34 -18.29 -4.49 17.73
C ALA A 34 -17.19 -3.52 17.29
N LYS A 35 -15.97 -4.03 17.06
CA LYS A 35 -14.86 -3.21 16.54
C LYS A 35 -15.13 -2.72 15.11
N ALA A 36 -15.65 -3.58 14.24
CA ALA A 36 -16.03 -3.19 12.88
C ALA A 36 -17.05 -2.03 12.88
N ARG A 37 -18.01 -2.03 13.82
CA ARG A 37 -18.97 -0.94 13.99
C ARG A 37 -18.30 0.37 14.39
N HIS A 38 -17.34 0.35 15.31
CA HIS A 38 -16.62 1.56 15.70
C HIS A 38 -15.75 2.15 14.59
N VAL A 39 -15.20 1.31 13.70
CA VAL A 39 -14.49 1.81 12.52
C VAL A 39 -15.49 2.42 11.53
N LYS A 40 -16.64 1.77 11.30
CA LYS A 40 -17.72 2.33 10.49
C LYS A 40 -18.24 3.67 11.05
N GLU A 41 -18.39 3.80 12.37
CA GLU A 41 -18.73 5.08 13.01
C GLU A 41 -17.70 6.18 12.71
N ALA A 42 -16.40 5.85 12.70
CA ALA A 42 -15.35 6.81 12.33
C ALA A 42 -15.44 7.22 10.85
N PHE A 43 -15.77 6.28 9.95
CA PHE A 43 -16.05 6.58 8.55
C PHE A 43 -17.26 7.51 8.39
N GLU A 44 -18.37 7.21 9.06
CA GLU A 44 -19.59 8.04 9.02
C GLU A 44 -19.35 9.44 9.57
N ILE A 45 -18.59 9.57 10.67
CA ILE A 45 -18.15 10.87 11.18
C ILE A 45 -17.38 11.62 10.10
N SER A 46 -16.33 11.01 9.54
CA SER A 46 -15.44 11.64 8.55
C SER A 46 -16.23 12.08 7.31
N TRP A 47 -17.09 11.20 6.79
CA TRP A 47 -17.98 11.51 5.67
C TRP A 47 -18.91 12.68 6.00
N ASN A 48 -19.56 12.67 7.17
CA ASN A 48 -20.50 13.73 7.53
C ASN A 48 -19.80 15.08 7.69
N GLY A 49 -18.59 15.11 8.27
CA GLY A 49 -17.76 16.31 8.35
C GLY A 49 -17.38 16.83 6.96
N TYR A 50 -16.87 15.95 6.08
CA TYR A 50 -16.54 16.27 4.70
C TYR A 50 -17.77 16.78 3.92
N TYR A 51 -18.88 16.04 3.97
CA TYR A 51 -20.11 16.36 3.24
C TYR A 51 -20.70 17.71 3.64
N LYS A 52 -20.54 18.10 4.92
CA LYS A 52 -21.05 19.36 5.45
C LYS A 52 -20.15 20.56 5.12
N HIS A 53 -18.84 20.36 5.07
CA HIS A 53 -17.87 21.47 5.06
C HIS A 53 -17.03 21.58 3.79
N ALA A 54 -16.84 20.49 3.06
CA ALA A 54 -15.96 20.44 1.90
C ALA A 54 -16.66 19.95 0.62
N PHE A 55 -17.69 19.11 0.68
CA PHE A 55 -18.33 18.61 -0.55
C PHE A 55 -18.82 19.75 -1.47
N PRO A 56 -18.53 19.72 -2.79
CA PRO A 56 -17.89 18.64 -3.54
C PRO A 56 -16.36 18.81 -3.79
N HIS A 57 -15.66 19.63 -3.02
CA HIS A 57 -14.21 19.85 -3.13
C HIS A 57 -13.39 18.61 -2.78
N ASP A 58 -12.10 18.63 -3.10
CA ASP A 58 -11.23 17.46 -2.96
C ASP A 58 -11.03 17.05 -1.50
N THR A 59 -10.51 17.96 -0.67
CA THR A 59 -9.95 17.63 0.65
C THR A 59 -10.53 18.53 1.74
N LEU A 60 -10.88 17.94 2.89
CA LEU A 60 -11.38 18.67 4.06
C LEU A 60 -10.22 19.21 4.89
N HIS A 61 -10.35 20.45 5.37
CA HIS A 61 -9.54 21.01 6.45
C HIS A 61 -10.36 20.92 7.77
N PRO A 62 -10.18 19.85 8.56
CA PRO A 62 -11.07 19.47 9.67
C PRO A 62 -10.99 20.37 10.90
N VAL A 63 -9.92 21.15 11.09
CA VAL A 63 -9.74 22.10 12.20
C VAL A 63 -10.45 23.41 11.88
N SER A 64 -10.23 23.97 10.68
CA SER A 64 -10.86 25.21 10.23
C SER A 64 -12.27 25.03 9.67
N ASN A 65 -12.68 23.80 9.37
CA ASN A 65 -13.86 23.47 8.56
C ASN A 65 -13.82 24.10 7.15
N GLY A 66 -12.62 24.28 6.61
CA GLY A 66 -12.39 24.70 5.23
C GLY A 66 -12.19 23.50 4.29
N PHE A 67 -11.70 23.77 3.09
CA PHE A 67 -11.36 22.76 2.10
C PHE A 67 -10.24 23.26 1.18
N GLU A 68 -9.64 22.34 0.44
CA GLU A 68 -8.78 22.62 -0.70
C GLU A 68 -9.14 21.72 -1.88
N ASP A 69 -8.79 22.19 -3.08
CA ASP A 69 -8.87 21.44 -4.33
C ASP A 69 -7.43 21.11 -4.77
N ASP A 70 -6.83 20.10 -4.14
CA ASP A 70 -5.46 19.65 -4.35
C ASP A 70 -5.36 18.52 -5.39
N ARG A 71 -6.49 18.04 -5.92
CA ARG A 71 -6.62 16.94 -6.89
C ARG A 71 -7.54 17.32 -8.05
N ALA A 72 -7.27 18.47 -8.67
CA ALA A 72 -8.00 19.01 -9.83
C ALA A 72 -9.45 19.45 -9.56
N GLY A 73 -9.93 19.42 -8.31
CA GLY A 73 -11.25 19.88 -7.91
C GLY A 73 -12.39 18.96 -8.38
N TRP A 74 -12.11 17.68 -8.61
CA TRP A 74 -13.11 16.70 -9.03
C TRP A 74 -13.81 16.01 -7.85
N GLY A 75 -13.41 16.30 -6.62
CA GLY A 75 -13.94 15.72 -5.39
C GLY A 75 -13.30 14.38 -5.07
N VAL A 76 -11.96 14.35 -4.94
CA VAL A 76 -11.19 13.10 -4.71
C VAL A 76 -11.74 12.29 -3.54
N THR A 77 -12.08 12.92 -2.41
CA THR A 77 -12.63 12.23 -1.23
C THR A 77 -13.94 11.50 -1.54
N VAL A 78 -14.76 12.00 -2.48
CA VAL A 78 -15.99 11.32 -2.92
C VAL A 78 -15.67 10.00 -3.61
N VAL A 79 -14.70 10.01 -4.51
CA VAL A 79 -14.34 8.84 -5.34
C VAL A 79 -13.58 7.82 -4.52
N ASP A 80 -12.62 8.28 -3.71
CA ASP A 80 -11.80 7.45 -2.84
C ASP A 80 -12.62 6.73 -1.76
N ALA A 81 -13.63 7.41 -1.19
CA ALA A 81 -14.45 6.81 -0.13
C ALA A 81 -15.58 5.89 -0.64
N LEU A 82 -15.86 5.89 -1.95
CA LEU A 82 -17.05 5.24 -2.51
C LEU A 82 -17.06 3.73 -2.26
N ASP A 83 -15.96 3.06 -2.55
CA ASP A 83 -15.89 1.61 -2.39
C ASP A 83 -15.85 1.17 -0.91
N THR A 84 -15.28 1.97 -0.01
CA THR A 84 -15.40 1.78 1.43
C THR A 84 -16.86 1.87 1.86
N ALA A 85 -17.60 2.87 1.39
CA ALA A 85 -19.03 3.01 1.69
C ALA A 85 -19.86 1.81 1.17
N ILE A 86 -19.52 1.29 -0.03
CA ILE A 86 -20.10 0.07 -0.60
C ILE A 86 -19.80 -1.13 0.31
N ILE A 87 -18.53 -1.35 0.67
CA ILE A 87 -18.08 -2.46 1.53
C ILE A 87 -18.76 -2.42 2.91
N MET A 88 -18.97 -1.21 3.45
CA MET A 88 -19.67 -0.99 4.73
C MET A 88 -21.20 -1.05 4.63
N ASN A 89 -21.77 -1.31 3.44
CA ASN A 89 -23.21 -1.31 3.17
C ASN A 89 -23.91 0.00 3.57
N SER A 90 -23.32 1.15 3.24
CA SER A 90 -23.82 2.48 3.59
C SER A 90 -24.51 3.16 2.38
N LEU A 91 -25.64 2.62 1.93
CA LEU A 91 -26.32 3.08 0.70
C LEU A 91 -26.69 4.59 0.72
N ASP A 92 -27.05 5.11 1.89
CA ASP A 92 -27.36 6.54 2.07
C ASP A 92 -26.15 7.46 1.82
N ILE A 93 -24.94 6.93 1.98
CA ILE A 93 -23.67 7.62 1.66
C ILE A 93 -23.30 7.39 0.18
N VAL A 94 -23.48 6.16 -0.32
CA VAL A 94 -23.17 5.79 -1.72
C VAL A 94 -23.99 6.63 -2.72
N THR A 95 -25.27 6.87 -2.44
CA THR A 95 -26.17 7.56 -3.37
C THR A 95 -25.70 8.98 -3.76
N PRO A 96 -25.44 9.90 -2.80
CA PRO A 96 -24.92 11.24 -3.13
C PRO A 96 -23.53 11.21 -3.78
N MET A 97 -22.69 10.21 -3.45
CA MET A 97 -21.39 10.04 -4.12
C MET A 97 -21.57 9.76 -5.62
N LEU A 98 -22.44 8.81 -5.98
CA LEU A 98 -22.74 8.49 -7.37
C LEU A 98 -23.38 9.69 -8.10
N ASP A 99 -24.22 10.47 -7.43
CA ASP A 99 -24.84 11.68 -8.00
C ASP A 99 -23.82 12.78 -8.31
N HIS A 100 -22.76 12.89 -7.51
CA HIS A 100 -21.63 13.79 -7.77
C HIS A 100 -20.80 13.29 -8.95
N ILE A 101 -20.38 12.03 -8.90
CA ILE A 101 -19.52 11.42 -9.92
C ILE A 101 -20.15 11.52 -11.32
N ALA A 102 -21.46 11.36 -11.43
CA ALA A 102 -22.18 11.51 -12.70
C ALA A 102 -22.08 12.90 -13.34
N LYS A 103 -21.63 13.92 -12.60
CA LYS A 103 -21.53 15.32 -13.06
C LYS A 103 -20.10 15.79 -13.29
N ILE A 104 -19.10 14.99 -12.90
CA ILE A 104 -17.69 15.36 -13.08
C ILE A 104 -17.37 15.43 -14.59
N ASP A 105 -16.66 16.47 -15.00
CA ASP A 105 -16.08 16.58 -16.34
C ASP A 105 -14.57 16.33 -16.26
N PHE A 106 -14.16 15.07 -16.46
CA PHE A 106 -12.75 14.66 -16.48
C PHE A 106 -11.99 15.11 -17.73
N THR A 107 -12.60 15.91 -18.62
CA THR A 107 -11.93 16.44 -19.82
C THR A 107 -11.29 17.82 -19.59
N THR A 108 -11.50 18.41 -18.41
CA THR A 108 -11.03 19.75 -18.06
C THR A 108 -10.78 19.90 -16.56
N THR A 109 -10.16 21.01 -16.19
CA THR A 109 -9.97 21.43 -14.79
C THR A 109 -10.57 22.82 -14.60
N ALA A 110 -11.03 23.13 -13.39
CA ALA A 110 -11.64 24.43 -13.10
C ALA A 110 -10.65 25.60 -13.31
N LYS A 111 -9.38 25.41 -12.93
CA LYS A 111 -8.29 26.37 -13.12
C LYS A 111 -7.56 26.07 -14.43
N ALA A 112 -7.20 27.12 -15.16
CA ALA A 112 -6.30 27.01 -16.31
C ALA A 112 -4.89 26.68 -15.83
N ASP A 113 -4.18 25.86 -16.61
CA ASP A 113 -2.82 25.37 -16.31
C ASP A 113 -2.70 24.62 -14.98
N ASP A 114 -3.83 24.09 -14.46
CA ASP A 114 -3.83 23.23 -13.28
C ASP A 114 -3.05 21.95 -13.58
N SER A 115 -2.09 21.64 -12.71
CA SER A 115 -1.19 20.51 -12.89
C SER A 115 -1.80 19.26 -12.28
N ILE A 116 -1.93 18.21 -13.08
CA ILE A 116 -2.56 16.95 -12.67
C ILE A 116 -1.48 15.89 -12.63
N SER A 117 -1.22 15.30 -11.46
CA SER A 117 -0.36 14.12 -11.35
C SER A 117 -1.07 12.92 -11.98
N LEU A 118 -0.41 12.24 -12.92
CA LEU A 118 -0.93 11.01 -13.52
C LEU A 118 -1.10 9.92 -12.46
N PHE A 119 -0.07 9.72 -11.63
CA PHE A 119 -0.05 8.69 -10.60
C PHE A 119 -1.16 8.87 -9.57
N GLU A 120 -1.24 10.05 -8.93
CA GLU A 120 -2.26 10.33 -7.92
C GLU A 120 -3.67 10.24 -8.50
N THR A 121 -3.86 10.69 -9.75
CA THR A 121 -5.15 10.61 -10.41
C THR A 121 -5.54 9.17 -10.76
N ASN A 122 -4.55 8.36 -11.17
CA ASN A 122 -4.74 6.96 -11.51
C ASN A 122 -5.18 6.15 -10.29
N ILE A 123 -4.40 6.20 -9.21
CA ILE A 123 -4.61 5.30 -8.07
C ILE A 123 -5.88 5.65 -7.30
N ARG A 124 -6.27 6.94 -7.27
CA ARG A 124 -7.46 7.46 -6.58
C ARG A 124 -8.71 7.41 -7.44
N TYR A 125 -8.78 8.26 -8.47
CA TYR A 125 -9.99 8.38 -9.27
C TYR A 125 -10.22 7.17 -10.16
N LEU A 126 -9.22 6.77 -10.96
CA LEU A 126 -9.42 5.65 -11.87
C LEU A 126 -9.59 4.33 -11.08
N GLY A 127 -8.75 4.11 -10.07
CA GLY A 127 -8.87 2.99 -9.13
C GLY A 127 -10.23 2.92 -8.45
N GLY A 128 -10.69 4.02 -7.83
CA GLY A 128 -11.96 4.11 -7.12
C GLY A 128 -13.18 3.91 -8.03
N LEU A 129 -13.18 4.48 -9.24
CA LEU A 129 -14.24 4.29 -10.22
C LEU A 129 -14.35 2.82 -10.68
N LEU A 130 -13.23 2.19 -10.99
CA LEU A 130 -13.17 0.79 -11.44
C LEU A 130 -13.56 -0.18 -10.32
N SER A 131 -13.07 0.05 -9.10
CA SER A 131 -13.43 -0.72 -7.92
C SER A 131 -14.92 -0.64 -7.62
N ALA A 132 -15.48 0.57 -7.54
CA ALA A 132 -16.91 0.75 -7.29
C ALA A 132 -17.76 0.06 -8.37
N HIS A 133 -17.34 0.14 -9.64
CA HIS A 133 -18.00 -0.58 -10.73
C HIS A 133 -17.94 -2.11 -10.51
N ASP A 134 -16.77 -2.67 -10.23
CA ASP A 134 -16.58 -4.11 -10.01
C ASP A 134 -17.37 -4.63 -8.80
N LEU A 135 -17.43 -3.87 -7.72
CA LEU A 135 -18.20 -4.21 -6.52
C LEU A 135 -19.69 -4.21 -6.81
N LEU A 136 -20.22 -3.14 -7.41
CA LEU A 136 -21.65 -2.98 -7.69
C LEU A 136 -22.14 -3.86 -8.84
N LYS A 137 -21.27 -4.24 -9.80
CA LYS A 137 -21.55 -5.28 -10.80
C LYS A 137 -21.31 -6.69 -10.28
N GLY A 138 -20.66 -6.86 -9.14
CA GLY A 138 -20.31 -8.16 -8.59
C GLY A 138 -20.96 -8.40 -7.23
N PRO A 139 -20.18 -8.60 -6.16
CA PRO A 139 -20.70 -9.09 -4.88
C PRO A 139 -21.63 -8.13 -4.14
N TYR A 140 -21.63 -6.83 -4.48
CA TYR A 140 -22.45 -5.80 -3.84
C TYR A 140 -23.66 -5.37 -4.68
N GLN A 141 -24.03 -6.12 -5.73
CA GLN A 141 -25.28 -5.90 -6.49
C GLN A 141 -26.54 -5.84 -5.59
N HIS A 142 -26.51 -6.54 -4.46
CA HIS A 142 -27.63 -6.58 -3.50
C HIS A 142 -27.95 -5.22 -2.85
N LEU A 143 -27.06 -4.23 -2.97
CA LEU A 143 -27.33 -2.85 -2.56
C LEU A 143 -28.39 -2.15 -3.43
N GLY A 144 -28.74 -2.73 -4.58
CA GLY A 144 -29.87 -2.27 -5.40
C GLY A 144 -29.62 -0.93 -6.11
N VAL A 145 -28.35 -0.57 -6.36
CA VAL A 145 -28.00 0.60 -7.18
C VAL A 145 -28.46 0.37 -8.62
N ASP A 146 -29.18 1.35 -9.20
CA ASP A 146 -29.71 1.24 -10.56
C ASP A 146 -28.60 0.94 -11.58
N PRO A 147 -28.77 -0.06 -12.48
CA PRO A 147 -27.73 -0.44 -13.44
C PRO A 147 -27.14 0.72 -14.27
N PRO A 148 -27.91 1.71 -14.76
CA PRO A 148 -27.34 2.85 -15.47
C PRO A 148 -26.42 3.73 -14.61
N ARG A 149 -26.67 3.83 -13.30
CA ARG A 149 -25.79 4.55 -12.36
C ARG A 149 -24.49 3.78 -12.15
N VAL A 150 -24.53 2.45 -12.17
CA VAL A 150 -23.33 1.62 -12.11
C VAL A 150 -22.53 1.73 -13.41
N ASP A 151 -23.18 1.67 -14.58
CA ASP A 151 -22.53 1.79 -15.90
C ASP A 151 -21.89 3.18 -16.13
N MET A 152 -22.44 4.21 -15.48
CA MET A 152 -21.85 5.56 -15.47
C MET A 152 -20.42 5.57 -14.93
N LEU A 153 -20.10 4.76 -13.91
CA LEU A 153 -18.75 4.68 -13.34
C LEU A 153 -17.71 4.29 -14.40
N LEU A 154 -18.02 3.27 -15.21
CA LEU A 154 -17.13 2.86 -16.30
C LEU A 154 -17.08 3.91 -17.41
N THR A 155 -18.18 4.63 -17.67
CA THR A 155 -18.20 5.74 -18.62
C THR A 155 -17.25 6.86 -18.18
N GLN A 156 -17.27 7.22 -16.89
CA GLN A 156 -16.37 8.22 -16.33
C GLN A 156 -14.91 7.73 -16.29
N ALA A 157 -14.67 6.46 -15.93
CA ALA A 157 -13.33 5.87 -15.96
C ALA A 157 -12.70 5.93 -17.36
N ARG A 158 -13.50 5.68 -18.42
CA ARG A 158 -13.04 5.83 -19.81
C ARG A 158 -12.73 7.27 -20.18
N SER A 159 -13.61 8.21 -19.82
CA SER A 159 -13.38 9.65 -20.03
C SER A 159 -12.06 10.09 -19.39
N LEU A 160 -11.83 9.68 -18.13
CA LEU A 160 -10.60 9.96 -17.41
C LEU A 160 -9.38 9.31 -18.08
N GLY A 161 -9.44 8.02 -18.42
CA GLY A 161 -8.35 7.32 -19.12
C GLY A 161 -7.98 7.98 -20.46
N ASP A 162 -8.97 8.44 -21.22
CA ASP A 162 -8.77 9.17 -22.48
C ASP A 162 -8.04 10.51 -22.23
N SER A 163 -8.47 11.28 -21.22
CA SER A 163 -7.79 12.52 -20.81
C SER A 163 -6.35 12.27 -20.37
N LEU A 164 -6.13 11.27 -19.51
CA LEU A 164 -4.82 10.96 -18.92
C LEU A 164 -3.82 10.41 -19.94
N SER A 165 -4.28 9.76 -21.02
CA SER A 165 -3.39 9.06 -21.96
C SER A 165 -2.37 9.97 -22.67
N VAL A 166 -2.53 11.29 -22.63
CA VAL A 166 -1.53 12.26 -23.14
C VAL A 166 -0.20 12.17 -22.39
N ALA A 167 -0.21 11.67 -21.15
CA ALA A 167 1.01 11.47 -20.40
C ALA A 167 1.98 10.53 -21.12
N PHE A 168 1.47 9.55 -21.88
CA PHE A 168 2.28 8.58 -22.62
C PHE A 168 2.79 9.10 -23.97
N ASP A 169 2.44 10.33 -24.35
CA ASP A 169 2.94 11.00 -25.57
C ASP A 169 4.37 11.53 -25.38
N THR A 170 5.27 10.65 -24.96
CA THR A 170 6.71 10.87 -24.84
C THR A 170 7.46 10.05 -25.89
N PRO A 171 8.73 10.37 -26.21
CA PRO A 171 9.47 9.64 -27.24
C PRO A 171 9.64 8.13 -26.96
N SER A 172 9.77 7.74 -25.69
CA SER A 172 9.88 6.33 -25.28
C SER A 172 8.52 5.68 -24.99
N GLY A 173 7.51 6.47 -24.64
CA GLY A 173 6.26 5.97 -24.07
C GLY A 173 6.28 5.79 -22.55
N ILE A 174 7.39 6.06 -21.86
CA ILE A 174 7.38 6.28 -20.40
C ILE A 174 6.51 7.50 -20.12
N PRO A 175 5.50 7.41 -19.24
CA PRO A 175 4.57 8.51 -19.01
C PRO A 175 5.28 9.70 -18.37
N ASP A 176 4.96 10.89 -18.85
CA ASP A 176 5.19 12.14 -18.14
C ASP A 176 4.37 12.12 -16.83
N PRO A 177 4.98 12.45 -15.67
CA PRO A 177 4.27 12.43 -14.38
C PRO A 177 3.13 13.44 -14.31
N THR A 178 3.17 14.51 -15.10
CA THR A 178 2.25 15.64 -14.99
C THR A 178 1.58 15.97 -16.31
N ILE A 179 0.27 16.15 -16.28
CA ILE A 179 -0.51 16.63 -17.42
C ILE A 179 -1.25 17.93 -17.09
N VAL A 180 -1.72 18.59 -18.13
CA VAL A 180 -2.62 19.74 -18.07
C VAL A 180 -3.76 19.50 -19.06
N LEU A 181 -5.01 19.75 -18.65
CA LEU A 181 -6.20 19.58 -19.49
C LEU A 181 -6.79 20.90 -19.99
N ASN A 182 -6.68 21.97 -19.18
CA ASN A 182 -7.17 23.31 -19.49
C ASN A 182 -5.99 24.29 -19.67
N PRO A 183 -5.88 25.05 -20.76
CA PRO A 183 -6.85 25.19 -21.87
C PRO A 183 -6.74 24.12 -22.95
N ALA A 184 -5.72 23.27 -22.90
CA ALA A 184 -5.52 22.19 -23.85
C ALA A 184 -4.87 20.98 -23.19
N ARG A 185 -5.31 19.79 -23.59
CA ARG A 185 -4.75 18.49 -23.19
C ARG A 185 -3.30 18.35 -23.69
N ARG A 186 -2.36 18.37 -22.75
CA ARG A 186 -0.91 18.25 -22.98
C ARG A 186 -0.21 17.61 -21.78
N ASN A 187 0.95 17.01 -22.01
CA ASN A 187 1.89 16.66 -20.94
C ASN A 187 2.77 17.87 -20.55
N SER A 188 3.54 17.74 -19.47
CA SER A 188 4.38 18.83 -18.93
C SER A 188 5.70 19.02 -19.69
N GLY A 189 6.18 17.97 -20.38
CA GLY A 189 7.49 17.92 -21.02
C GLY A 189 8.61 17.48 -20.08
N ALA A 190 8.29 16.75 -19.01
CA ALA A 190 9.28 16.23 -18.07
C ALA A 190 10.27 15.29 -18.78
N ASP A 191 11.54 15.34 -18.39
CA ASP A 191 12.61 14.53 -18.98
C ASP A 191 12.85 13.20 -18.26
N ARG A 192 12.22 13.01 -17.10
CA ARG A 192 12.27 11.78 -16.30
C ARG A 192 11.00 11.60 -15.48
N ASN A 193 10.76 10.36 -15.06
CA ASN A 193 9.73 9.98 -14.09
C ASN A 193 10.30 8.92 -13.12
N ASN A 194 9.66 8.68 -11.97
CA ASN A 194 10.09 7.65 -11.01
C ASN A 194 9.35 6.32 -11.20
N ILE A 195 9.95 5.23 -10.72
CA ILE A 195 9.40 3.89 -10.96
C ILE A 195 8.03 3.65 -10.31
N ALA A 196 7.71 4.26 -9.16
CA ALA A 196 6.38 4.15 -8.56
C ALA A 196 5.33 4.81 -9.47
N GLU A 197 5.56 6.04 -9.92
CA GLU A 197 4.60 6.73 -10.79
C GLU A 197 4.43 6.07 -12.17
N ILE A 198 5.47 5.41 -12.69
CA ILE A 198 5.41 4.65 -13.95
C ILE A 198 4.75 3.28 -13.73
N GLY A 199 5.18 2.59 -12.67
CA GLY A 199 4.92 1.17 -12.40
C GLY A 199 3.54 0.90 -11.80
N THR A 200 2.91 1.93 -11.27
CA THR A 200 1.64 1.84 -10.52
C THR A 200 0.47 2.38 -11.35
N LEU A 201 0.48 2.03 -12.64
CA LEU A 201 -0.59 2.33 -13.61
C LEU A 201 -1.17 1.04 -14.20
N VAL A 202 -0.35 0.00 -14.29
CA VAL A 202 -0.64 -1.19 -15.10
C VAL A 202 -1.90 -1.94 -14.65
N LEU A 203 -2.25 -1.91 -13.36
CA LEU A 203 -3.44 -2.60 -12.84
C LEU A 203 -4.74 -1.92 -13.30
N GLU A 204 -4.88 -0.63 -13.06
CA GLU A 204 -6.08 0.14 -13.39
C GLU A 204 -6.27 0.23 -14.90
N TRP A 205 -5.19 0.50 -15.65
CA TRP A 205 -5.25 0.66 -17.10
C TRP A 205 -5.55 -0.66 -17.79
N THR A 206 -4.98 -1.77 -17.32
CA THR A 206 -5.34 -3.10 -17.82
C THR A 206 -6.79 -3.44 -17.48
N ARG A 207 -7.26 -3.14 -16.27
CA ARG A 207 -8.67 -3.36 -15.90
C ARG A 207 -9.63 -2.52 -16.75
N LEU A 208 -9.28 -1.28 -17.04
CA LEU A 208 -10.07 -0.40 -17.91
C LEU A 208 -10.16 -0.99 -19.32
N SER A 209 -9.08 -1.55 -19.87
CA SER A 209 -9.10 -2.26 -21.16
C SER A 209 -10.00 -3.49 -21.11
N ASP A 210 -9.90 -4.32 -20.07
CA ASP A 210 -10.71 -5.52 -19.91
C ASP A 210 -12.21 -5.20 -19.85
N LEU A 211 -12.59 -4.14 -19.13
CA LEU A 211 -13.99 -3.73 -18.97
C LEU A 211 -14.56 -3.00 -20.19
N SER A 212 -13.75 -2.16 -20.86
CA SER A 212 -14.20 -1.33 -21.98
C SER A 212 -14.09 -2.03 -23.34
N GLY A 213 -13.25 -3.06 -23.44
CA GLY A 213 -12.86 -3.69 -24.70
C GLY A 213 -11.82 -2.90 -25.52
N ASN A 214 -11.42 -1.71 -25.07
CA ASN A 214 -10.40 -0.89 -25.74
C ASN A 214 -8.99 -1.23 -25.21
N GLN A 215 -8.18 -1.90 -26.02
CA GLN A 215 -6.85 -2.38 -25.60
C GLN A 215 -5.79 -1.27 -25.47
N THR A 216 -6.04 -0.08 -26.00
CA THR A 216 -5.09 1.04 -25.94
C THR A 216 -4.62 1.34 -24.51
N TYR A 217 -5.50 1.26 -23.50
CA TYR A 217 -5.11 1.57 -22.12
C TYR A 217 -4.05 0.59 -21.58
N ALA A 218 -4.32 -0.71 -21.70
CA ALA A 218 -3.38 -1.77 -21.34
C ALA A 218 -2.06 -1.65 -22.10
N GLU A 219 -2.12 -1.42 -23.42
CA GLU A 219 -0.94 -1.29 -24.28
C GLU A 219 -0.04 -0.13 -23.86
N LEU A 220 -0.61 1.03 -23.51
CA LEU A 220 0.15 2.20 -23.05
C LEU A 220 0.87 1.93 -21.72
N ALA A 221 0.14 1.44 -20.72
CA ALA A 221 0.71 1.20 -19.39
C ALA A 221 1.73 0.04 -19.41
N GLN A 222 1.45 -1.06 -20.11
CA GLN A 222 2.35 -2.20 -20.20
C GLN A 222 3.62 -1.89 -21.00
N ARG A 223 3.53 -1.07 -22.05
CA ARG A 223 4.71 -0.59 -22.78
C ARG A 223 5.65 0.22 -21.87
N ALA A 224 5.11 1.05 -20.98
CA ALA A 224 5.93 1.77 -20.01
C ALA A 224 6.55 0.81 -18.97
N GLN A 225 5.75 -0.16 -18.48
CA GLN A 225 6.18 -1.17 -17.54
C GLN A 225 7.32 -2.07 -18.09
N ASP A 226 7.32 -2.36 -19.40
CA ASP A 226 8.34 -3.19 -20.05
C ASP A 226 9.77 -2.68 -19.80
N TYR A 227 9.96 -1.35 -19.75
CA TYR A 227 11.25 -0.74 -19.41
C TYR A 227 11.70 -1.05 -17.98
N LEU A 228 10.75 -1.13 -17.04
CA LEU A 228 11.03 -1.44 -15.64
C LEU A 228 11.30 -2.94 -15.40
N LEU A 229 10.65 -3.81 -16.19
CA LEU A 229 10.87 -5.26 -16.12
C LEU A 229 12.21 -5.67 -16.75
N ARG A 230 12.68 -4.91 -17.74
CA ARG A 230 13.91 -5.18 -18.50
C ARG A 230 14.82 -3.94 -18.46
N PRO A 231 15.36 -3.61 -17.28
CA PRO A 231 16.08 -2.36 -17.06
C PRO A 231 17.31 -2.23 -17.96
N SER A 232 17.54 -1.02 -18.45
CA SER A 232 18.72 -0.62 -19.22
C SER A 232 19.22 0.74 -18.74
N GLY A 233 20.45 1.14 -19.09
CA GLY A 233 21.06 2.37 -18.59
C GLY A 233 21.88 2.12 -17.33
N ALA A 234 21.58 2.85 -16.25
CA ALA A 234 22.21 2.60 -14.95
C ALA A 234 21.94 1.15 -14.49
N PRO A 235 22.93 0.45 -13.92
CA PRO A 235 22.78 -0.94 -13.53
C PRO A 235 21.83 -1.08 -12.34
N GLU A 236 21.16 -2.22 -12.23
CA GLU A 236 20.47 -2.61 -10.99
C GLU A 236 21.48 -2.71 -9.83
N ALA A 237 21.08 -2.33 -8.62
CA ALA A 237 21.93 -2.48 -7.43
C ALA A 237 22.18 -3.97 -7.13
N TRP A 238 21.11 -4.76 -7.23
CA TRP A 238 21.06 -6.21 -7.14
C TRP A 238 19.92 -6.71 -8.05
N PRO A 239 19.87 -8.01 -8.40
CA PRO A 239 18.83 -8.53 -9.29
C PRO A 239 17.41 -8.16 -8.81
N GLY A 240 16.66 -7.46 -9.67
CA GLY A 240 15.30 -6.99 -9.36
C GLY A 240 15.22 -5.68 -8.58
N LEU A 241 16.31 -5.20 -7.94
CA LEU A 241 16.36 -3.90 -7.27
C LEU A 241 16.91 -2.83 -8.22
N VAL A 242 15.99 -2.14 -8.88
CA VAL A 242 16.25 -1.17 -9.96
C VAL A 242 16.53 0.24 -9.44
N GLY A 243 16.90 1.19 -10.31
CA GLY A 243 17.02 2.60 -9.93
C GLY A 243 15.67 3.30 -9.74
N THR A 244 15.64 4.48 -9.15
CA THR A 244 14.39 5.23 -8.93
C THR A 244 13.95 6.00 -10.18
N TRP A 245 14.87 6.66 -10.88
CA TRP A 245 14.52 7.59 -11.97
C TRP A 245 14.75 6.98 -13.35
N VAL A 246 13.78 7.17 -14.25
CA VAL A 246 13.78 6.69 -15.64
C VAL A 246 13.57 7.85 -16.61
N SER A 247 14.36 7.89 -17.68
CA SER A 247 14.29 8.89 -18.75
C SER A 247 13.00 8.75 -19.57
N THR A 248 12.24 9.84 -19.75
CA THR A 248 11.05 9.84 -20.63
C THR A 248 11.42 9.80 -22.11
N ARG A 249 12.68 10.07 -22.46
CA ARG A 249 13.16 10.15 -23.85
C ARG A 249 13.49 8.78 -24.44
N ASP A 250 14.07 7.89 -23.65
CA ASP A 250 14.56 6.59 -24.13
C ASP A 250 14.27 5.41 -23.19
N GLY A 251 13.67 5.66 -22.02
CA GLY A 251 13.33 4.64 -21.04
C GLY A 251 14.53 4.05 -20.28
N SER A 252 15.70 4.67 -20.36
CA SER A 252 16.88 4.25 -19.59
C SER A 252 16.77 4.69 -18.13
N PHE A 253 17.23 3.83 -17.21
CA PHE A 253 17.41 4.19 -15.80
C PHE A 253 18.57 5.18 -15.66
N LEU A 254 18.35 6.19 -14.81
CA LEU A 254 19.26 7.32 -14.60
C LEU A 254 20.12 7.17 -13.34
N ASP A 255 19.77 6.23 -12.47
CA ASP A 255 20.48 5.94 -11.22
C ASP A 255 20.35 4.46 -10.83
N SER A 256 20.99 4.11 -9.71
CA SER A 256 20.93 2.78 -9.09
C SER A 256 20.54 2.87 -7.62
N SER A 257 19.72 3.86 -7.24
CA SER A 257 19.22 4.06 -5.87
C SER A 257 17.77 3.63 -5.76
N GLY A 258 17.29 3.38 -4.54
CA GLY A 258 15.88 3.08 -4.31
C GLY A 258 15.62 2.44 -2.96
N GLY A 259 14.46 1.79 -2.84
CA GLY A 259 14.06 1.06 -1.67
C GLY A 259 12.61 0.62 -1.74
N TRP A 260 12.00 0.44 -0.58
CA TRP A 260 10.59 0.10 -0.43
C TRP A 260 9.79 1.29 0.10
N SER A 261 10.18 2.52 -0.22
CA SER A 261 9.55 3.76 0.27
C SER A 261 9.16 4.66 -0.91
N ALA A 262 8.82 5.91 -0.62
CA ALA A 262 8.40 6.92 -1.61
C ALA A 262 9.25 6.87 -2.89
N TYR A 263 8.59 7.00 -4.05
CA TYR A 263 9.13 6.93 -5.40
C TYR A 263 9.45 5.52 -5.94
N ASP A 264 9.52 4.51 -5.07
CA ASP A 264 9.89 3.14 -5.46
C ASP A 264 8.85 2.08 -5.07
N ASP A 265 8.18 2.28 -3.93
CA ASP A 265 7.28 1.34 -3.25
C ASP A 265 6.31 0.56 -4.16
N SER A 266 5.35 1.26 -4.74
CA SER A 266 4.17 0.71 -5.39
C SER A 266 4.48 0.05 -6.74
N PHE A 267 5.67 0.33 -7.31
CA PHE A 267 6.20 -0.47 -8.42
C PHE A 267 6.37 -1.93 -8.01
N TYR A 268 7.11 -2.17 -6.92
CA TYR A 268 7.30 -3.53 -6.40
C TYR A 268 5.98 -4.14 -5.94
N GLU A 269 5.10 -3.31 -5.38
CA GLU A 269 3.77 -3.73 -4.98
C GLU A 269 2.98 -4.32 -6.16
N TYR A 270 2.97 -3.61 -7.30
CA TYR A 270 2.18 -3.98 -8.47
C TYR A 270 2.73 -5.19 -9.20
N LEU A 271 4.03 -5.50 -9.08
CA LEU A 271 4.60 -6.71 -9.70
C LEU A 271 3.86 -7.98 -9.24
N ILE A 272 3.69 -8.18 -7.94
CA ILE A 272 2.98 -9.37 -7.44
C ILE A 272 1.47 -9.23 -7.57
N LYS A 273 0.92 -8.01 -7.45
CA LYS A 273 -0.53 -7.77 -7.61
C LYS A 273 -1.00 -8.05 -9.04
N MET A 274 -0.20 -7.75 -10.07
CA MET A 274 -0.50 -8.13 -11.45
C MET A 274 -0.50 -9.64 -11.65
N TYR A 275 0.36 -10.38 -10.96
CA TYR A 275 0.30 -11.84 -10.95
C TYR A 275 -0.97 -12.37 -10.25
N VAL A 276 -1.45 -11.70 -9.19
CA VAL A 276 -2.77 -12.02 -8.60
C VAL A 276 -3.90 -11.73 -9.58
N TYR A 277 -3.80 -10.64 -10.31
CA TYR A 277 -4.81 -10.20 -11.28
C TYR A 277 -5.01 -11.21 -12.41
N ASP A 278 -3.92 -11.70 -13.01
CA ASP A 278 -3.93 -12.78 -14.00
C ASP A 278 -2.57 -13.52 -14.02
N PRO A 279 -2.48 -14.69 -13.36
CA PRO A 279 -1.26 -15.49 -13.34
C PRO A 279 -0.78 -15.96 -14.72
N GLY A 280 -1.70 -16.10 -15.69
CA GLY A 280 -1.39 -16.58 -17.03
C GLY A 280 -0.72 -15.51 -17.89
N ALA A 281 -1.10 -14.25 -17.70
CA ALA A 281 -0.54 -13.12 -18.44
C ALA A 281 0.71 -12.52 -17.78
N PHE A 282 0.76 -12.46 -16.45
CA PHE A 282 1.76 -11.64 -15.72
C PHE A 282 2.83 -12.48 -14.99
N GLY A 283 3.24 -13.60 -15.58
CA GLY A 283 4.29 -14.47 -15.03
C GLY A 283 5.67 -13.79 -14.88
N GLU A 284 6.05 -12.93 -15.83
CA GLU A 284 7.31 -12.18 -15.78
C GLU A 284 7.33 -11.17 -14.61
N TYR A 285 6.19 -10.55 -14.30
CA TYR A 285 6.07 -9.60 -13.20
C TYR A 285 6.36 -10.29 -11.87
N LYS A 286 5.79 -11.49 -11.69
CA LYS A 286 6.09 -12.37 -10.55
C LYS A 286 7.57 -12.75 -10.48
N ASP A 287 8.22 -13.07 -11.59
CA ASP A 287 9.66 -13.39 -11.60
C ASP A 287 10.51 -12.19 -11.17
N ARG A 288 10.16 -10.98 -11.64
CA ARG A 288 10.83 -9.74 -11.22
C ARG A 288 10.60 -9.41 -9.75
N TRP A 289 9.39 -9.65 -9.24
CA TRP A 289 9.10 -9.51 -7.82
C TRP A 289 9.92 -10.48 -6.97
N VAL A 290 10.01 -11.75 -7.36
CA VAL A 290 10.80 -12.77 -6.66
C VAL A 290 12.26 -12.35 -6.56
N ALA A 291 12.85 -11.84 -7.65
CA ALA A 291 14.21 -11.32 -7.65
C ALA A 291 14.37 -10.13 -6.68
N ALA A 292 13.45 -9.16 -6.72
CA ALA A 292 13.48 -8.00 -5.83
C ALA A 292 13.37 -8.37 -4.35
N VAL A 293 12.48 -9.30 -3.99
CA VAL A 293 12.27 -9.72 -2.60
C VAL A 293 13.42 -10.60 -2.11
N ASP A 294 13.96 -11.50 -2.93
CA ASP A 294 15.13 -12.30 -2.56
C ASP A 294 16.36 -11.39 -2.32
N SER A 295 16.60 -10.40 -3.20
CA SER A 295 17.65 -9.39 -3.01
C SER A 295 17.40 -8.52 -1.76
N THR A 296 16.14 -8.16 -1.49
CA THR A 296 15.76 -7.41 -0.28
C THR A 296 16.07 -8.20 0.98
N MET A 297 15.76 -9.49 1.02
CA MET A 297 16.08 -10.38 2.14
C MET A 297 17.58 -10.48 2.39
N GLU A 298 18.39 -10.50 1.33
CA GLU A 298 19.84 -10.64 1.42
C GLU A 298 20.54 -9.33 1.81
N HIS A 299 20.04 -8.19 1.34
CA HIS A 299 20.79 -6.94 1.38
C HIS A 299 20.12 -5.81 2.15
N LEU A 300 18.78 -5.73 2.19
CA LEU A 300 18.06 -4.58 2.73
C LEU A 300 17.44 -4.81 4.10
N VAL A 301 17.20 -6.07 4.49
CA VAL A 301 16.76 -6.40 5.86
C VAL A 301 17.89 -6.05 6.84
N SER A 302 17.62 -5.10 7.72
CA SER A 302 18.59 -4.55 8.65
C SER A 302 18.05 -4.53 10.08
N HIS A 303 18.97 -4.62 11.05
CA HIS A 303 18.67 -4.81 12.46
C HIS A 303 19.30 -3.69 13.30
N PRO A 304 18.50 -2.95 14.10
CA PRO A 304 19.03 -1.97 15.03
C PRO A 304 20.04 -2.57 16.03
N THR A 305 21.16 -1.88 16.26
CA THR A 305 22.18 -2.34 17.22
C THR A 305 21.65 -2.61 18.63
N THR A 306 20.63 -1.84 19.07
CA THR A 306 20.04 -1.90 20.42
C THR A 306 18.82 -2.83 20.51
N ARG A 307 18.25 -3.25 19.37
CA ARG A 307 17.05 -4.12 19.27
C ARG A 307 17.19 -5.08 18.08
N LYS A 308 18.09 -6.05 18.22
CA LYS A 308 18.39 -7.05 17.18
C LYS A 308 17.22 -8.00 16.86
N ASP A 309 16.17 -7.97 17.67
CA ASP A 309 14.91 -8.67 17.45
C ASP A 309 14.04 -7.99 16.38
N LEU A 310 14.26 -6.70 16.10
CA LEU A 310 13.54 -5.94 15.08
C LEU A 310 14.22 -6.06 13.71
N SER A 311 13.42 -5.97 12.64
CA SER A 311 13.87 -5.97 11.25
C SER A 311 13.20 -4.83 10.47
N PHE A 312 14.00 -3.92 9.95
CA PHE A 312 13.55 -2.82 9.09
C PHE A 312 14.15 -2.94 7.69
N LEU A 313 13.56 -2.24 6.72
CA LEU A 313 14.05 -2.21 5.34
C LEU A 313 14.86 -0.94 5.12
N SER A 314 16.17 -1.11 4.89
CA SER A 314 17.07 -0.04 4.46
C SER A 314 16.77 0.40 3.03
N SER A 315 16.99 1.69 2.73
CA SER A 315 17.14 2.15 1.35
C SER A 315 18.54 1.83 0.81
N TYR A 316 18.77 1.99 -0.49
CA TYR A 316 20.06 1.76 -1.13
C TYR A 316 20.46 2.84 -2.14
N SER A 317 21.76 2.93 -2.39
CA SER A 317 22.37 3.66 -3.49
C SER A 317 23.55 2.86 -4.04
N GLY A 318 23.36 2.27 -5.22
CA GLY A 318 24.17 1.14 -5.67
C GLY A 318 24.14 0.04 -4.62
N GLN A 319 25.30 -0.55 -4.34
CA GLN A 319 25.42 -1.61 -3.33
C GLN A 319 25.63 -1.10 -1.90
N LYS A 320 25.37 0.19 -1.63
CA LYS A 320 25.42 0.76 -0.27
C LYS A 320 24.02 0.89 0.28
N THR A 321 23.80 0.43 1.50
CA THR A 321 22.51 0.56 2.18
C THR A 321 22.53 1.69 3.21
N THR A 322 21.37 2.28 3.45
CA THR A 322 21.17 3.32 4.46
C THR A 322 20.06 2.88 5.43
N PRO A 323 20.33 2.77 6.75
CA PRO A 323 19.36 2.36 7.76
C PRO A 323 18.35 3.48 8.07
N SER A 324 17.54 3.78 7.08
CA SER A 324 16.49 4.80 7.09
C SER A 324 15.25 4.22 6.43
N SER A 325 14.11 4.44 7.06
CA SER A 325 12.81 3.98 6.59
C SER A 325 11.72 4.91 7.08
N GLY A 326 10.47 4.53 6.87
CA GLY A 326 9.34 5.34 7.28
C GLY A 326 8.04 4.56 7.27
N HIS A 327 6.97 5.28 7.55
CA HIS A 327 5.62 4.73 7.58
C HIS A 327 5.24 4.11 6.24
N LEU A 328 5.51 4.80 5.12
CA LEU A 328 5.30 4.30 3.76
C LEU A 328 5.82 2.86 3.58
N ALA A 329 7.07 2.58 3.95
CA ALA A 329 7.69 1.26 3.77
C ALA A 329 7.05 0.14 4.62
N SER A 330 6.17 0.46 5.56
CA SER A 330 5.47 -0.53 6.36
C SER A 330 4.49 -1.39 5.56
N PHE A 331 4.08 -0.97 4.34
CA PHE A 331 3.25 -1.76 3.43
C PHE A 331 3.92 -3.07 3.01
N ALA A 332 5.26 -3.09 2.97
CA ALA A 332 6.06 -4.18 2.43
C ALA A 332 5.78 -5.52 3.16
N GLY A 333 5.43 -5.47 4.45
CA GLY A 333 5.03 -6.66 5.21
C GLY A 333 3.84 -7.38 4.58
N GLY A 334 2.77 -6.64 4.28
CA GLY A 334 1.58 -7.13 3.59
C GLY A 334 1.88 -7.61 2.17
N ASN A 335 2.75 -6.90 1.45
CA ASN A 335 3.18 -7.29 0.12
C ASN A 335 3.94 -8.64 0.10
N PHE A 336 4.89 -8.84 1.02
CA PHE A 336 5.61 -10.10 1.19
C PHE A 336 4.68 -11.25 1.60
N ILE A 337 3.70 -10.97 2.47
CA ILE A 337 2.66 -11.94 2.83
C ILE A 337 1.84 -12.35 1.61
N LEU A 338 1.39 -11.39 0.79
CA LEU A 338 0.62 -11.65 -0.42
C LEU A 338 1.41 -12.55 -1.39
N GLY A 339 2.66 -12.21 -1.68
CA GLY A 339 3.50 -13.05 -2.54
C GLY A 339 3.77 -14.43 -1.94
N GLY A 340 3.98 -14.53 -0.63
CA GLY A 340 4.11 -15.81 0.07
C GLY A 340 2.86 -16.68 -0.01
N ILE A 341 1.66 -16.09 0.05
CA ILE A 341 0.38 -16.78 -0.14
C ILE A 341 0.27 -17.29 -1.57
N MET A 342 0.50 -16.42 -2.56
CA MET A 342 0.25 -16.69 -3.98
C MET A 342 1.25 -17.68 -4.57
N LEU A 343 2.49 -17.67 -4.09
CA LEU A 343 3.55 -18.59 -4.50
C LEU A 343 3.62 -19.85 -3.64
N GLY A 344 2.94 -19.85 -2.51
CA GLY A 344 3.02 -20.93 -1.53
C GLY A 344 4.37 -21.02 -0.82
N GLU A 345 5.12 -19.91 -0.79
CA GLU A 345 6.49 -19.82 -0.31
C GLU A 345 6.53 -19.32 1.14
N GLU A 346 6.99 -20.18 2.05
CA GLU A 346 7.01 -19.86 3.48
C GLU A 346 8.03 -18.76 3.83
N LYS A 347 9.13 -18.66 3.08
CA LYS A 347 10.15 -17.63 3.31
C LYS A 347 9.59 -16.20 3.25
N TYR A 348 8.72 -15.92 2.28
CA TYR A 348 8.12 -14.59 2.10
C TYR A 348 7.04 -14.31 3.15
N LYS A 349 6.25 -15.31 3.54
CA LYS A 349 5.29 -15.18 4.64
C LYS A 349 5.99 -14.82 5.94
N GLN A 350 7.06 -15.53 6.28
CA GLN A 350 7.81 -15.28 7.51
C GLN A 350 8.55 -13.94 7.48
N LEU A 351 9.08 -13.54 6.32
CA LEU A 351 9.61 -12.19 6.14
C LEU A 351 8.52 -11.15 6.39
N GLY A 352 7.38 -11.27 5.72
CA GLY A 352 6.30 -10.30 5.83
C GLY A 352 5.77 -10.17 7.26
N LEU A 353 5.55 -11.29 7.98
CA LEU A 353 5.16 -11.23 9.40
C LEU A 353 6.20 -10.52 10.27
N ARG A 354 7.49 -10.76 10.04
CA ARG A 354 8.58 -10.11 10.79
C ARG A 354 8.64 -8.61 10.52
N ILE A 355 8.50 -8.21 9.27
CA ILE A 355 8.46 -6.80 8.86
C ILE A 355 7.21 -6.13 9.45
N THR A 356 6.03 -6.70 9.27
CA THR A 356 4.78 -6.18 9.87
C THR A 356 4.91 -5.96 11.39
N GLU A 357 5.43 -6.94 12.12
CA GLU A 357 5.60 -6.83 13.57
C GLU A 357 6.66 -5.80 13.97
N SER A 358 7.74 -5.68 13.21
CA SER A 358 8.81 -4.70 13.49
C SER A 358 8.37 -3.27 13.22
N TYR A 359 7.64 -3.01 12.14
CA TYR A 359 7.07 -1.69 11.86
C TYR A 359 5.96 -1.35 12.87
N TYR A 360 5.16 -2.31 13.33
CA TYR A 360 4.21 -2.06 14.43
C TYR A 360 4.90 -1.74 15.77
N GLU A 361 6.14 -2.20 16.00
CA GLU A 361 6.90 -1.78 17.18
C GLU A 361 7.21 -0.27 17.17
N THR A 362 7.23 0.41 16.02
CA THR A 362 7.36 1.88 16.03
C THR A 362 6.13 2.53 16.65
N TYR A 363 4.93 2.02 16.38
CA TYR A 363 3.68 2.47 17.03
C TYR A 363 3.72 2.25 18.55
N VAL A 364 4.14 1.06 19.00
CA VAL A 364 4.12 0.69 20.42
C VAL A 364 5.07 1.55 21.26
N ARG A 365 6.17 2.03 20.67
CA ARG A 365 7.24 2.71 21.40
C ARG A 365 7.11 4.22 21.42
N GLU A 366 6.35 4.79 20.51
CA GLU A 366 6.01 6.21 20.51
C GLU A 366 5.06 6.58 21.65
N ALA A 367 5.19 7.81 22.15
CA ALA A 367 4.38 8.28 23.28
C ALA A 367 2.89 8.42 22.90
N ALA A 368 2.60 8.79 21.64
CA ALA A 368 1.26 8.84 21.09
C ALA A 368 0.64 7.45 20.87
N GLY A 369 1.46 6.39 20.81
CA GLY A 369 1.02 5.07 20.36
C GLY A 369 0.71 4.99 18.86
N ILE A 370 1.32 5.87 18.07
CA ILE A 370 1.21 5.99 16.60
C ILE A 370 2.63 6.07 16.05
N GLY A 371 2.93 5.36 14.95
CA GLY A 371 4.27 5.35 14.37
C GLY A 371 4.61 6.66 13.64
N PRO A 372 5.90 7.07 13.63
CA PRO A 372 6.35 8.28 12.96
C PRO A 372 6.37 8.09 11.43
N GLU A 373 6.25 9.19 10.68
CA GLU A 373 6.40 9.17 9.23
C GLU A 373 7.79 8.69 8.78
N GLY A 374 8.84 9.07 9.49
CA GLY A 374 10.22 8.73 9.15
C GLY A 374 11.06 8.43 10.37
N PHE A 375 11.88 7.39 10.28
CA PHE A 375 12.80 6.98 11.33
C PHE A 375 14.08 6.35 10.78
N ASN A 376 15.13 6.40 11.60
CA ASN A 376 16.42 5.78 11.32
C ASN A 376 16.85 4.85 12.45
N TRP A 377 17.85 4.02 12.18
CA TRP A 377 18.55 3.22 13.17
C TRP A 377 20.04 3.13 12.84
N VAL A 378 20.82 2.54 13.75
CA VAL A 378 22.22 2.16 13.50
C VAL A 378 22.28 0.67 13.18
N ASP A 379 22.97 0.31 12.11
CA ASP A 379 23.26 -1.08 11.73
C ASP A 379 24.71 -1.44 12.08
N ALA A 380 24.91 -2.53 12.82
CA ALA A 380 26.24 -3.02 13.20
C ALA A 380 27.03 -3.62 12.03
N ALA A 381 26.36 -3.98 10.93
CA ALA A 381 27.00 -4.49 9.72
C ALA A 381 27.68 -3.37 8.89
N LEU A 382 27.31 -2.11 9.12
CA LEU A 382 27.86 -0.95 8.42
C LEU A 382 28.99 -0.30 9.23
N PRO A 383 30.00 0.32 8.57
CA PRO A 383 31.05 1.06 9.27
C PRO A 383 30.48 2.17 10.17
N SER A 384 31.11 2.40 11.32
CA SER A 384 30.66 3.43 12.28
C SER A 384 30.90 4.86 11.78
N ASP A 385 31.79 5.04 10.80
CA ASP A 385 32.10 6.30 10.13
C ASP A 385 31.35 6.46 8.79
N ASP A 386 30.46 5.52 8.44
CA ASP A 386 29.62 5.64 7.25
C ASP A 386 28.62 6.81 7.41
N PRO A 387 28.62 7.81 6.51
CA PRO A 387 27.70 8.94 6.57
C PRO A 387 26.20 8.57 6.50
N GLY A 388 25.88 7.38 5.99
CA GLY A 388 24.53 6.81 5.96
C GLY A 388 24.14 6.11 7.27
N ASN A 389 25.10 5.59 8.04
CA ASN A 389 24.88 4.89 9.30
C ASN A 389 24.95 5.84 10.51
N ARG A 390 24.07 6.84 10.53
CA ARG A 390 24.15 7.95 11.48
C ARG A 390 23.78 7.50 12.90
N SER A 391 24.55 7.97 13.88
CA SER A 391 24.18 7.84 15.30
C SER A 391 22.94 8.67 15.63
N PRO A 392 22.14 8.27 16.63
CA PRO A 392 20.99 9.06 17.06
C PRO A 392 21.41 10.46 17.55
N PRO A 393 20.58 11.49 17.33
CA PRO A 393 20.73 12.79 17.98
C PRO A 393 20.79 12.65 19.51
N ALA A 394 21.49 13.58 20.18
CA ALA A 394 21.76 13.48 21.63
C ALA A 394 20.46 13.44 22.48
N ASP A 395 19.43 14.16 22.05
CA ASP A 395 18.10 14.21 22.66
C ASP A 395 17.26 12.95 22.40
N GLN A 396 17.63 12.11 21.45
CA GLN A 396 16.97 10.84 21.13
C GLN A 396 17.82 9.60 21.49
N ALA A 397 19.01 9.78 22.06
CA ALA A 397 19.92 8.67 22.37
C ALA A 397 19.31 7.65 23.35
N ASP A 398 18.65 8.12 24.41
CA ASP A 398 17.99 7.24 25.38
C ASP A 398 16.77 6.53 24.79
N PHE A 399 16.03 7.21 23.90
CA PHE A 399 14.95 6.60 23.15
C PHE A 399 15.49 5.47 22.27
N TYR A 400 16.48 5.74 21.42
CA TYR A 400 17.13 4.74 20.57
C TYR A 400 17.66 3.53 21.35
N ASN A 401 18.32 3.75 22.48
CA ASN A 401 18.85 2.69 23.33
C ASN A 401 17.76 1.74 23.85
N LYS A 402 16.53 2.24 24.01
CA LYS A 402 15.39 1.46 24.47
C LYS A 402 14.55 0.87 23.33
N THR A 403 14.39 1.61 22.23
CA THR A 403 13.36 1.33 21.21
C THR A 403 13.92 0.75 19.93
N GLY A 404 15.20 0.98 19.61
CA GLY A 404 15.82 0.52 18.37
C GLY A 404 15.74 1.50 17.21
N PHE A 405 15.10 2.66 17.35
CA PHE A 405 15.02 3.66 16.28
C PHE A 405 14.99 5.07 16.86
N TYR A 406 15.14 6.07 16.01
CA TYR A 406 14.97 7.49 16.34
C TYR A 406 14.30 8.22 15.19
N ASN A 407 13.52 9.25 15.51
CA ASN A 407 12.62 9.94 14.59
C ASN A 407 13.37 10.93 13.72
N THR A 408 13.00 10.96 12.44
CA THR A 408 13.46 11.94 11.44
C THR A 408 12.30 12.75 10.88
N ALA A 409 11.08 12.22 10.91
CA ALA A 409 9.85 12.93 10.61
C ALA A 409 8.75 12.47 11.60
N PRO A 410 8.48 13.24 12.66
CA PRO A 410 7.64 12.79 13.77
C PRO A 410 6.14 12.97 13.54
N TYR A 411 5.71 13.59 12.43
CA TYR A 411 4.29 13.77 12.15
C TYR A 411 3.61 12.45 11.72
N TYR A 412 2.28 12.42 11.73
CA TYR A 412 1.47 11.33 11.18
C TYR A 412 0.27 11.88 10.42
N ILE A 413 0.15 11.49 9.16
CA ILE A 413 -0.83 12.07 8.22
C ILE A 413 -2.06 11.19 7.96
N LEU A 414 -2.46 10.35 8.93
CA LEU A 414 -3.59 9.40 8.79
C LEU A 414 -3.32 8.19 7.87
N ARG A 415 -2.04 7.93 7.61
CA ARG A 415 -1.52 6.89 6.71
C ARG A 415 -1.91 5.44 7.08
N PRO A 416 -2.15 4.56 6.07
CA PRO A 416 -2.70 3.21 6.25
C PRO A 416 -1.68 2.07 6.36
N GLU A 417 -0.43 2.25 5.93
CA GLU A 417 0.47 1.19 5.46
C GLU A 417 0.75 0.14 6.56
N THR A 418 0.82 0.57 7.83
CA THR A 418 1.00 -0.34 8.96
C THR A 418 -0.26 -1.16 9.24
N VAL A 419 -1.46 -0.55 9.18
CA VAL A 419 -2.72 -1.27 9.40
C VAL A 419 -3.08 -2.16 8.21
N GLU A 420 -2.66 -1.81 7.00
CA GLU A 420 -2.68 -2.69 5.84
C GLU A 420 -1.88 -3.97 6.11
N SER A 421 -0.60 -3.83 6.48
CA SER A 421 0.27 -4.96 6.79
C SER A 421 -0.29 -5.85 7.92
N LEU A 422 -0.86 -5.25 8.97
CA LEU A 422 -1.55 -5.98 10.03
C LEU A 422 -2.77 -6.75 9.52
N TYR A 423 -3.53 -6.17 8.59
CA TYR A 423 -4.64 -6.85 7.93
C TYR A 423 -4.13 -8.08 7.16
N TYR A 424 -3.10 -7.97 6.31
CA TYR A 424 -2.54 -9.12 5.59
C TYR A 424 -1.99 -10.19 6.55
N ALA A 425 -1.31 -9.79 7.62
CA ALA A 425 -0.81 -10.72 8.64
C ALA A 425 -1.94 -11.48 9.33
N TYR A 426 -3.05 -10.81 9.63
CA TYR A 426 -4.26 -11.45 10.12
C TYR A 426 -4.86 -12.40 9.09
N ARG A 427 -4.98 -12.00 7.83
CA ARG A 427 -5.54 -12.83 6.75
C ARG A 427 -4.72 -14.09 6.49
N LEU A 428 -3.39 -14.00 6.65
CA LEU A 428 -2.50 -15.15 6.54
C LEU A 428 -2.67 -16.15 7.71
N THR A 429 -2.77 -15.63 8.94
CA THR A 429 -2.57 -16.46 10.15
C THR A 429 -3.86 -16.80 10.90
N GLY A 430 -4.86 -15.93 10.83
CA GLY A 430 -6.03 -15.88 11.71
C GLY A 430 -5.71 -15.57 13.17
N ASP A 431 -4.49 -15.12 13.48
CA ASP A 431 -4.08 -14.83 14.86
C ASP A 431 -4.70 -13.50 15.33
N ALA A 432 -5.54 -13.57 16.36
CA ALA A 432 -6.22 -12.42 16.95
C ALA A 432 -5.26 -11.35 17.51
N LYS A 433 -3.96 -11.65 17.66
CA LYS A 433 -2.96 -10.64 18.01
C LYS A 433 -2.92 -9.48 16.99
N TYR A 434 -3.04 -9.76 15.69
CA TYR A 434 -2.99 -8.72 14.66
C TYR A 434 -4.24 -7.84 14.68
N GLN A 435 -5.40 -8.43 14.98
CA GLN A 435 -6.62 -7.69 15.30
C GLN A 435 -6.45 -6.81 16.55
N ALA A 436 -5.79 -7.30 17.59
CA ALA A 436 -5.52 -6.51 18.80
C ALA A 436 -4.56 -5.34 18.53
N MET A 437 -3.53 -5.56 17.72
CA MET A 437 -2.59 -4.53 17.26
C MET A 437 -3.30 -3.43 16.46
N ALA A 438 -4.07 -3.82 15.44
CA ALA A 438 -4.84 -2.89 14.63
C ALA A 438 -5.86 -2.09 15.47
N TRP A 439 -6.50 -2.75 16.44
CA TRP A 439 -7.43 -2.09 17.35
C TRP A 439 -6.73 -1.06 18.24
N ALA A 440 -5.57 -1.39 18.80
CA ALA A 440 -4.80 -0.46 19.62
C ALA A 440 -4.36 0.78 18.83
N ALA A 441 -3.88 0.60 17.59
CA ALA A 441 -3.56 1.70 16.68
C ALA A 441 -4.80 2.58 16.41
N PHE A 442 -5.92 1.97 16.03
CA PHE A 442 -7.17 2.70 15.78
C PHE A 442 -7.67 3.47 17.01
N GLN A 443 -7.52 2.91 18.22
CA GLN A 443 -7.91 3.62 19.44
C GLN A 443 -7.09 4.89 19.67
N GLN A 444 -5.78 4.87 19.38
CA GLN A 444 -4.94 6.07 19.49
C GLN A 444 -5.25 7.08 18.39
N ILE A 445 -5.38 6.64 17.13
CA ILE A 445 -5.79 7.51 16.02
C ILE A 445 -7.14 8.16 16.35
N ARG A 446 -8.12 7.37 16.81
CA ARG A 446 -9.44 7.89 17.18
C ARG A 446 -9.40 8.90 18.33
N ARG A 447 -8.45 8.76 19.26
CA ARG A 447 -8.29 9.67 20.40
C ARG A 447 -7.53 10.94 20.03
N LEU A 448 -6.46 10.81 19.25
CA LEU A 448 -5.49 11.88 18.99
C LEU A 448 -5.77 12.67 17.73
N CYS A 449 -6.35 12.06 16.72
CA CYS A 449 -6.62 12.71 15.44
C CYS A 449 -8.04 13.29 15.35
N ARG A 450 -8.95 12.97 16.29
CA ARG A 450 -10.34 13.43 16.22
C ARG A 450 -10.43 14.93 16.51
N VAL A 451 -10.98 15.70 15.57
CA VAL A 451 -11.27 17.13 15.74
C VAL A 451 -12.61 17.49 15.07
N ASN A 452 -13.38 18.38 15.70
CA ASN A 452 -14.69 18.82 15.20
C ASN A 452 -15.60 17.67 14.74
N ASP A 453 -15.95 17.64 13.46
CA ASP A 453 -16.79 16.61 12.82
C ASP A 453 -15.96 15.64 11.95
N ALA A 454 -14.63 15.61 12.04
CA ALA A 454 -13.75 14.73 11.26
C ALA A 454 -12.45 14.29 11.99
N TYR A 455 -11.40 13.91 11.25
CA TYR A 455 -10.08 13.56 11.78
C TYR A 455 -9.00 14.39 11.07
N ALA A 456 -7.96 14.76 11.81
CA ALA A 456 -6.84 15.58 11.35
C ALA A 456 -5.53 14.83 11.53
N GLU A 457 -4.58 15.16 10.67
CA GLU A 457 -3.17 14.83 10.85
C GLU A 457 -2.63 15.41 12.18
N ILE A 458 -1.54 14.83 12.69
CA ILE A 458 -0.91 15.25 13.95
C ILE A 458 0.60 15.55 13.76
N GLY A 459 1.11 16.52 14.50
CA GLY A 459 2.44 17.09 14.26
C GLY A 459 3.62 16.33 14.86
N ASP A 460 3.43 15.61 15.99
CA ASP A 460 4.53 14.94 16.70
C ASP A 460 4.04 13.73 17.51
N VAL A 461 4.33 12.52 17.03
CA VAL A 461 3.99 11.26 17.71
C VAL A 461 4.84 10.97 18.95
N SER A 462 5.96 11.67 19.12
CA SER A 462 6.79 11.58 20.33
C SER A 462 6.20 12.35 21.51
N ASP A 463 5.22 13.21 21.26
CA ASP A 463 4.34 13.78 22.27
C ASP A 463 3.09 12.91 22.46
N SER A 464 2.82 12.52 23.71
CA SER A 464 1.60 11.82 24.12
C SER A 464 0.27 12.51 23.72
N SER A 465 0.32 13.81 23.44
CA SER A 465 -0.79 14.63 22.95
C SER A 465 -0.90 14.67 21.42
N GLY A 466 0.07 14.14 20.69
CA GLY A 466 0.17 14.16 19.22
C GLY A 466 0.82 15.43 18.65
N GLY A 467 1.27 16.38 19.47
CA GLY A 467 1.97 17.58 18.98
C GLY A 467 1.07 18.59 18.26
N GLY A 468 -0.24 18.52 18.49
CA GLY A 468 -1.24 19.39 17.86
C GLY A 468 -1.70 18.92 16.48
N PHE A 469 -2.81 19.49 16.01
CA PHE A 469 -3.40 19.14 14.72
C PHE A 469 -2.70 19.87 13.57
N VAL A 470 -2.49 19.15 12.48
CA VAL A 470 -2.26 19.72 11.15
C VAL A 470 -3.61 19.69 10.43
N ASP A 471 -4.03 20.85 9.91
CA ASP A 471 -5.40 21.06 9.42
C ASP A 471 -5.64 20.40 8.06
N GLN A 472 -5.61 19.08 7.98
CA GLN A 472 -5.81 18.32 6.75
C GLN A 472 -6.41 16.94 7.05
N MET A 473 -7.27 16.46 6.15
CA MET A 473 -7.80 15.09 6.17
C MET A 473 -7.69 14.49 4.77
N GLN A 474 -6.58 13.82 4.51
CA GLN A 474 -6.31 13.15 3.24
C GLN A 474 -7.41 12.15 2.88
N SER A 475 -7.73 12.02 1.58
CA SER A 475 -8.80 11.12 1.12
C SER A 475 -8.53 9.64 1.44
N PHE A 476 -7.25 9.22 1.47
CA PHE A 476 -6.83 7.88 1.86
C PHE A 476 -7.21 7.49 3.29
N TRP A 477 -7.50 8.45 4.17
CA TRP A 477 -8.06 8.13 5.48
C TRP A 477 -9.33 7.27 5.36
N MET A 478 -10.18 7.62 4.38
CA MET A 478 -11.44 6.93 4.11
C MET A 478 -11.30 5.79 3.10
N ALA A 479 -10.41 5.91 2.11
CA ALA A 479 -10.17 4.83 1.14
C ALA A 479 -9.39 3.65 1.75
N GLU A 480 -8.41 3.92 2.61
CA GLU A 480 -7.41 2.93 2.99
C GLU A 480 -7.44 2.62 4.48
N THR A 481 -7.14 3.61 5.32
CA THR A 481 -6.92 3.39 6.76
C THR A 481 -8.19 2.82 7.40
N LEU A 482 -9.33 3.45 7.16
CA LEU A 482 -10.62 2.95 7.65
C LEU A 482 -11.09 1.66 6.95
N LYS A 483 -10.70 1.43 5.68
CA LYS A 483 -11.06 0.21 4.96
C LYS A 483 -10.34 -1.01 5.52
N TYR A 484 -9.01 -0.96 5.67
CA TYR A 484 -8.25 -2.07 6.25
C TYR A 484 -8.60 -2.31 7.73
N LEU A 485 -8.79 -1.24 8.51
CA LEU A 485 -9.29 -1.35 9.88
C LEU A 485 -10.69 -1.93 9.96
N TYR A 486 -11.57 -1.68 8.97
CA TYR A 486 -12.89 -2.30 8.96
C TYR A 486 -12.78 -3.79 8.59
N LEU A 487 -12.06 -4.10 7.50
CA LEU A 487 -11.96 -5.44 6.94
C LEU A 487 -11.30 -6.44 7.89
N ILE A 488 -10.34 -6.03 8.71
CA ILE A 488 -9.69 -6.91 9.70
C ILE A 488 -10.68 -7.39 10.79
N PHE A 489 -11.76 -6.64 11.05
CA PHE A 489 -12.79 -6.99 12.03
C PHE A 489 -14.12 -7.45 11.40
N ALA A 490 -14.34 -7.16 10.12
CA ALA A 490 -15.57 -7.51 9.41
C ALA A 490 -15.74 -9.03 9.24
N ALA A 491 -16.97 -9.45 8.95
CA ALA A 491 -17.22 -10.80 8.49
C ALA A 491 -16.51 -11.06 7.17
N ASP A 492 -16.04 -12.31 7.00
CA ASP A 492 -15.34 -12.70 5.78
C ASP A 492 -16.23 -12.54 4.54
N GLY A 493 -15.62 -12.10 3.45
CA GLY A 493 -16.33 -11.74 2.23
C GLY A 493 -15.45 -11.85 0.99
N PRO A 494 -16.04 -11.60 -0.19
CA PRO A 494 -15.36 -11.80 -1.47
C PRO A 494 -14.19 -10.84 -1.71
N VAL A 495 -14.21 -9.67 -1.07
CA VAL A 495 -13.13 -8.68 -1.15
C VAL A 495 -11.97 -9.00 -0.19
N HIS A 496 -12.17 -9.85 0.81
CA HIS A 496 -11.11 -10.21 1.74
C HIS A 496 -10.00 -10.99 1.04
N VAL A 497 -8.75 -10.70 1.41
CA VAL A 497 -7.59 -11.46 0.97
C VAL A 497 -7.72 -12.88 1.51
N GLN A 498 -7.61 -13.84 0.60
CA GLN A 498 -7.76 -15.26 0.88
C GLN A 498 -6.40 -15.90 1.14
N GLY A 499 -6.37 -16.84 2.09
CA GLY A 499 -5.15 -17.59 2.44
C GLY A 499 -4.72 -18.57 1.34
N GLN A 500 -3.59 -19.24 1.56
CA GLN A 500 -3.01 -20.16 0.59
C GLN A 500 -3.99 -21.29 0.21
N GLY A 501 -4.17 -21.52 -1.09
CA GLY A 501 -5.05 -22.56 -1.64
C GLY A 501 -6.49 -22.11 -1.88
N ALA A 502 -6.86 -20.90 -1.46
CA ALA A 502 -8.10 -20.23 -1.86
C ALA A 502 -7.84 -19.22 -2.98
N THR A 503 -8.84 -18.97 -3.82
CA THR A 503 -8.72 -18.05 -4.96
C THR A 503 -9.17 -16.65 -4.53
N ASN A 504 -8.24 -15.70 -4.55
CA ASN A 504 -8.58 -14.28 -4.45
C ASN A 504 -9.50 -13.87 -5.62
N LYS A 505 -10.64 -13.26 -5.31
CA LYS A 505 -11.58 -12.71 -6.32
C LYS A 505 -11.30 -11.26 -6.66
N PHE A 506 -10.60 -10.58 -5.76
CA PHE A 506 -10.16 -9.21 -5.91
C PHE A 506 -8.67 -9.11 -5.59
N VAL A 507 -8.03 -8.11 -6.18
CA VAL A 507 -6.70 -7.63 -5.81
C VAL A 507 -6.83 -6.15 -5.52
N TYR A 508 -6.30 -5.69 -4.39
CA TYR A 508 -6.32 -4.28 -4.02
C TYR A 508 -5.32 -3.52 -4.86
N ASN A 509 -5.69 -2.36 -5.38
CA ASN A 509 -4.74 -1.39 -5.93
C ASN A 509 -3.93 -0.72 -4.79
N THR A 510 -3.03 0.22 -5.08
CA THR A 510 -2.18 0.86 -4.03
C THR A 510 -2.94 1.83 -3.13
N GLU A 511 -4.18 2.18 -3.47
CA GLU A 511 -5.08 3.09 -2.74
C GLU A 511 -6.23 2.30 -2.08
N ALA A 512 -5.94 1.03 -1.77
CA ALA A 512 -6.88 0.06 -1.21
C ALA A 512 -8.20 -0.12 -2.00
N HIS A 513 -8.25 0.17 -3.29
CA HIS A 513 -9.42 -0.11 -4.13
C HIS A 513 -9.40 -1.56 -4.63
N PRO A 514 -10.34 -2.43 -4.23
CA PRO A 514 -10.40 -3.82 -4.72
C PRO A 514 -10.82 -3.87 -6.20
N VAL A 515 -9.92 -4.34 -7.05
CA VAL A 515 -10.13 -4.62 -8.46
C VAL A 515 -10.44 -6.10 -8.66
N ALA A 516 -11.51 -6.43 -9.39
CA ALA A 516 -11.83 -7.83 -9.64
C ALA A 516 -10.76 -8.49 -10.52
N VAL A 517 -10.27 -9.66 -10.11
CA VAL A 517 -9.27 -10.41 -10.90
C VAL A 517 -9.85 -10.84 -12.24
N ARG A 518 -9.01 -10.96 -13.27
CA ARG A 518 -9.45 -11.40 -14.59
C ARG A 518 -10.01 -12.82 -14.51
N ALA A 519 -11.20 -13.04 -15.06
CA ALA A 519 -11.77 -14.37 -15.13
C ALA A 519 -10.86 -15.27 -15.99
N SER A 520 -10.46 -16.42 -15.47
CA SER A 520 -9.77 -17.44 -16.26
C SER A 520 -10.72 -17.90 -17.37
N GLY A 521 -10.36 -17.63 -18.63
CA GLY A 521 -11.12 -18.05 -19.82
C GLY A 521 -11.20 -19.57 -19.99
#